data_AF-A0A060CK31-F1
#
_entry.id   AF-A0A060CK31-F1
#
_cell.length_a   1.000
_cell.length_b   1.000
_cell.length_c   1.000
_cell.angle_alpha   90.00
_cell.angle_beta   90.00
_cell.angle_gamma   90.00
#
_symmetry.space_group_name_H-M   'P 1'
#
loop_
_entity.id
_entity.type
_entity.pdbx_description
1 polymer ?
#
loop_
_entity_poly.entity_id
_entity_poly.type
_entity_poly.pdbx_seq_one_letter_code
_entity_poly.pdbx_strand_id
1 'polypeptide(L)'
;MFNHTCEGGADGPSLSWRGLDAAGWYALDARGRDVDVTGCGNTLDAASPLVRALVLDSLRHWVTTMGVDGFRFDLASTLGRPRGGAFDPATPLLTEIADDPVLSTVKLIAEPWDATGEGY
;
A
#
# COMPACT_ATOMS: atom_id res chain seq x y z
N MET A 1 6.11 3.43 -4.96
CA MET A 1 4.64 3.58 -4.83
C MET A 1 4.13 2.33 -4.16
N PHE A 2 3.34 2.44 -3.09
CA PHE A 2 2.79 1.31 -2.33
C PHE A 2 1.26 1.28 -2.29
N ASN A 3 0.61 2.13 -3.10
CA ASN A 3 -0.84 2.25 -3.17
C ASN A 3 -1.43 1.38 -4.31
N HIS A 4 -0.81 1.35 -5.49
CA HIS A 4 -1.20 0.54 -6.65
C HIS A 4 0.02 -0.07 -7.35
N THR A 5 -0.23 -0.90 -8.37
CA THR A 5 0.81 -1.50 -9.23
C THR A 5 0.52 -1.27 -10.71
N CYS A 6 1.51 -1.55 -11.56
CA CYS A 6 1.35 -1.48 -13.02
C CYS A 6 0.46 -2.59 -13.61
N GLU A 7 -0.01 -3.55 -12.81
CA GLU A 7 -0.94 -4.59 -13.29
C GLU A 7 -2.35 -4.04 -13.54
N GLY A 8 -2.65 -2.80 -13.11
CA GLY A 8 -3.94 -2.14 -13.35
C GLY A 8 -5.14 -2.94 -12.83
N GLY A 9 -6.33 -2.66 -13.36
CA GLY A 9 -7.55 -3.42 -13.05
C GLY A 9 -7.62 -4.77 -13.79
N ALA A 10 -8.81 -5.37 -13.83
CA ALA A 10 -9.03 -6.70 -14.41
C ALA A 10 -8.61 -6.85 -15.89
N ASP A 11 -8.65 -5.76 -16.67
CA ASP A 11 -8.22 -5.74 -18.08
C ASP A 11 -6.71 -5.45 -18.26
N GLY A 12 -5.99 -5.26 -17.15
CA GLY A 12 -4.55 -5.03 -17.13
C GLY A 12 -3.73 -6.33 -17.27
N PRO A 13 -2.40 -6.20 -17.40
CA PRO A 13 -1.53 -7.35 -17.58
C PRO A 13 -1.30 -8.10 -16.26
N SER A 14 -1.14 -9.43 -16.33
CA SER A 14 -0.61 -10.25 -15.23
C SER A 14 0.90 -10.42 -15.40
N LEU A 15 1.68 -9.72 -14.59
CA LEU A 15 3.14 -9.67 -14.62
C LEU A 15 3.79 -10.27 -13.38
N SER A 16 3.12 -10.18 -12.22
CA SER A 16 3.66 -10.58 -10.93
C SER A 16 2.53 -10.95 -9.97
N TRP A 17 2.12 -10.04 -9.09
CA TRP A 17 1.25 -10.30 -7.94
C TRP A 17 -0.10 -10.92 -8.30
N ARG A 18 -0.74 -10.43 -9.38
CA ARG A 18 -2.02 -10.95 -9.86
C ARG A 18 -1.90 -12.43 -10.25
N GLY A 19 -0.81 -12.79 -10.92
CA GLY A 19 -0.54 -14.17 -11.34
C GLY A 19 -0.08 -15.09 -10.20
N LEU A 20 0.48 -14.53 -9.12
CA LEU A 20 0.95 -15.28 -7.96
C LEU A 20 -0.19 -15.55 -6.96
N ASP A 21 -0.88 -14.49 -6.52
CA ASP A 21 -2.01 -14.57 -5.58
C ASP A 21 -2.79 -13.25 -5.54
N ALA A 22 -3.65 -12.99 -6.53
CA ALA A 22 -4.38 -11.72 -6.59
C ALA A 22 -5.12 -11.35 -5.30
N ALA A 23 -5.72 -12.32 -4.60
CA ALA A 23 -6.47 -12.09 -3.37
C ALA A 23 -5.57 -11.82 -2.16
N GLY A 24 -4.32 -12.30 -2.19
CA GLY A 24 -3.31 -12.00 -1.19
C GLY A 24 -2.66 -10.62 -1.36
N TRP A 25 -2.75 -10.01 -2.54
CA TRP A 25 -2.05 -8.74 -2.84
C TRP A 25 -2.98 -7.55 -3.03
N TYR A 26 -4.12 -7.74 -3.67
CA TYR A 26 -5.01 -6.64 -4.06
C TYR A 26 -6.28 -6.60 -3.22
N ALA A 27 -6.78 -5.40 -2.98
CA ALA A 27 -8.10 -5.21 -2.38
C ALA A 27 -9.17 -5.65 -3.39
N LEU A 28 -9.92 -6.70 -3.05
CA LEU A 28 -10.99 -7.24 -3.89
C LEU A 28 -12.34 -7.13 -3.17
N ASP A 29 -13.40 -6.88 -3.93
CA ASP A 29 -14.76 -6.92 -3.41
C ASP A 29 -15.26 -8.37 -3.20
N ALA A 30 -16.47 -8.52 -2.66
CA ALA A 30 -17.06 -9.84 -2.41
C ALA A 30 -17.29 -10.70 -3.68
N ARG A 31 -17.13 -10.11 -4.87
CA ARG A 31 -17.24 -10.79 -6.18
C ARG A 31 -15.87 -11.01 -6.83
N GLY A 32 -14.78 -10.68 -6.12
CA GLY A 32 -13.41 -10.83 -6.63
C GLY A 32 -12.98 -9.74 -7.61
N ARG A 33 -13.66 -8.59 -7.65
CA ARG A 33 -13.31 -7.45 -8.51
C ARG A 33 -12.38 -6.50 -7.77
N ASP A 34 -11.42 -5.92 -8.49
CA ASP A 34 -10.50 -4.91 -7.93
C ASP A 34 -11.27 -3.73 -7.31
N VAL A 35 -10.89 -3.37 -6.08
CA VAL A 35 -11.30 -2.13 -5.43
C VAL A 35 -10.25 -1.07 -5.76
N ASP A 36 -10.67 0.01 -6.41
CA ASP A 36 -9.77 1.08 -6.84
C ASP A 36 -10.03 2.36 -6.04
N VAL A 37 -9.25 2.56 -4.98
CA VAL A 37 -9.20 3.82 -4.22
C VAL A 37 -8.09 4.75 -4.71
N THR A 38 -7.29 4.31 -5.70
CA THR A 38 -6.13 5.04 -6.21
C THR A 38 -6.43 5.80 -7.50
N GLY A 39 -7.47 5.38 -8.23
CA GLY A 39 -7.78 5.84 -9.59
C GLY A 39 -6.88 5.21 -10.66
N CYS A 40 -6.11 4.17 -10.32
CA CYS A 40 -5.15 3.50 -11.20
C CYS A 40 -5.55 2.05 -11.56
N GLY A 41 -6.77 1.64 -11.22
CA GLY A 41 -7.36 0.35 -11.57
C GLY A 41 -7.21 -0.74 -10.51
N ASN A 42 -6.26 -0.62 -9.58
CA ASN A 42 -6.12 -1.52 -8.43
C ASN A 42 -5.64 -0.79 -7.17
N THR A 43 -5.73 -1.49 -6.05
CA THR A 43 -5.18 -1.05 -4.76
C THR A 43 -4.48 -2.23 -4.10
N LEU A 44 -3.23 -2.05 -3.64
CA LEU A 44 -2.57 -3.02 -2.77
C LEU A 44 -3.30 -3.08 -1.41
N ASP A 45 -3.65 -4.27 -0.94
CA ASP A 45 -4.42 -4.41 0.31
C ASP A 45 -3.54 -4.19 1.54
N ALA A 46 -3.63 -3.03 2.17
CA ALA A 46 -2.92 -2.71 3.42
C ALA A 46 -3.28 -3.64 4.60
N ALA A 47 -4.38 -4.38 4.54
CA ALA A 47 -4.72 -5.39 5.55
C ALA A 47 -3.95 -6.71 5.35
N SER A 48 -3.45 -6.97 4.14
CA SER A 48 -2.76 -8.21 3.82
C SER A 48 -1.41 -8.30 4.53
N PRO A 49 -1.12 -9.40 5.24
CA PRO A 49 0.21 -9.65 5.77
C PRO A 49 1.32 -9.66 4.71
N LEU A 50 1.00 -10.10 3.47
CA LEU A 50 1.97 -10.12 2.36
C LEU A 50 2.35 -8.71 1.92
N VAL A 51 1.36 -7.83 1.78
CA VAL A 51 1.57 -6.41 1.43
C VAL A 51 2.32 -5.70 2.54
N ARG A 52 1.96 -5.93 3.81
CA ARG A 52 2.65 -5.34 4.96
C ARG A 52 4.12 -5.74 5.03
N ALA A 53 4.41 -7.03 4.88
CA ALA A 53 5.77 -7.53 4.81
C ALA A 53 6.55 -6.90 3.63
N LEU A 54 5.94 -6.86 2.44
CA LEU A 54 6.53 -6.22 1.26
C LEU A 54 6.89 -4.75 1.53
N VAL A 55 5.97 -3.97 2.11
CA VAL A 55 6.18 -2.55 2.38
C VAL A 55 7.31 -2.36 3.41
N LEU A 56 7.23 -3.04 4.55
CA LEU A 56 8.23 -2.91 5.61
C LEU A 56 9.61 -3.35 5.15
N ASP A 57 9.72 -4.51 4.51
CA ASP A 57 11.00 -5.04 4.05
C ASP A 57 11.59 -4.19 2.93
N SER A 58 10.76 -3.66 2.02
CA SER A 58 11.21 -2.72 0.99
C SER A 58 11.76 -1.43 1.60
N LEU A 59 11.03 -0.82 2.54
CA LEU A 59 11.46 0.40 3.21
C LEU A 59 12.76 0.17 3.98
N ARG A 60 12.86 -0.91 4.76
CA ARG A 60 14.09 -1.29 5.48
C ARG A 60 15.25 -1.51 4.51
N HIS A 61 15.04 -2.19 3.39
CA HIS A 61 16.07 -2.40 2.37
C HIS A 61 16.62 -1.07 1.84
N TRP A 62 15.73 -0.13 1.49
CA TRP A 62 16.14 1.19 1.01
C TRP A 62 16.94 1.99 2.06
N VAL A 63 16.56 1.92 3.34
CA VAL A 63 17.33 2.59 4.40
C VAL A 63 18.68 1.89 4.63
N THR A 64 18.66 0.59 4.92
CA THR A 64 19.84 -0.15 5.41
C THR A 64 20.84 -0.52 4.32
N THR A 65 20.36 -0.82 3.11
CA THR A 65 21.21 -1.27 2.01
C THR A 65 21.55 -0.12 1.07
N MET A 66 20.59 0.75 0.78
CA MET A 66 20.75 1.83 -0.20
C MET A 66 21.08 3.20 0.43
N GLY A 67 20.97 3.34 1.76
CA GLY A 67 21.31 4.57 2.47
C GLY A 67 20.30 5.71 2.29
N VAL A 68 19.02 5.40 2.04
CA VAL A 68 17.96 6.41 1.88
C VAL A 68 17.59 7.03 3.23
N ASP A 69 17.54 8.38 3.28
CA ASP A 69 17.26 9.16 4.51
C ASP A 69 15.77 9.44 4.78
N GLY A 70 14.87 8.96 3.92
CA GLY A 70 13.43 9.12 4.09
C GLY A 70 12.60 8.88 2.84
N PHE A 71 11.28 8.91 3.01
CA PHE A 71 10.29 8.58 2.00
C PHE A 71 9.17 9.62 1.95
N ARG A 72 8.66 9.85 0.74
CA ARG A 72 7.37 10.51 0.49
C ARG A 72 6.39 9.47 -0.02
N PHE A 73 5.37 9.16 0.77
CA PHE A 73 4.30 8.24 0.42
C PHE A 73 3.26 8.97 -0.43
N ASP A 74 3.13 8.51 -1.66
CA ASP A 74 2.07 8.89 -2.58
C ASP A 74 0.73 8.26 -2.16
N LEU A 75 -0.36 9.03 -2.29
CA LEU A 75 -1.70 8.66 -1.84
C LEU A 75 -1.69 7.91 -0.49
N ALA A 76 -1.01 8.48 0.51
CA ALA A 76 -0.62 7.77 1.73
C ALA A 76 -1.82 7.22 2.54
N SER A 77 -2.99 7.84 2.38
CA SER A 77 -4.23 7.40 3.00
C SER A 77 -4.65 5.98 2.59
N THR A 78 -4.26 5.49 1.41
CA THR A 78 -4.57 4.12 0.99
C THR A 78 -3.91 3.07 1.90
N LEU A 79 -2.78 3.39 2.53
CA LEU A 79 -2.09 2.53 3.51
C LEU A 79 -2.90 2.40 4.83
N GLY A 80 -3.83 3.33 5.07
CA GLY A 80 -4.79 3.31 6.17
C GLY A 80 -6.16 2.74 5.80
N ARG A 81 -6.36 2.21 4.58
CA ARG A 81 -7.64 1.66 4.10
C ARG A 81 -7.59 0.14 3.97
N PRO A 82 -7.86 -0.62 5.05
CA PRO A 82 -7.86 -2.07 4.98
C PRO A 82 -8.91 -2.54 3.97
N ARG A 83 -8.53 -3.43 3.04
CA ARG A 83 -9.38 -3.90 1.94
C ARG A 83 -9.96 -2.78 1.06
N GLY A 84 -9.32 -1.61 1.01
CA GLY A 84 -9.81 -0.43 0.30
C GLY A 84 -11.04 0.22 0.95
N GLY A 85 -11.32 -0.08 2.22
CA GLY A 85 -12.49 0.42 2.95
C GLY A 85 -12.31 1.81 3.57
N ALA A 86 -12.99 2.03 4.70
CA ALA A 86 -12.86 3.26 5.48
C ALA A 86 -11.42 3.44 5.98
N PHE A 87 -10.96 4.69 6.01
CA PHE A 87 -9.66 5.04 6.57
C PHE A 87 -9.65 4.84 8.09
N ASP A 88 -8.58 4.22 8.58
CA ASP A 88 -8.28 4.07 10.00
C ASP A 88 -6.80 4.42 10.24
N PRO A 89 -6.48 5.45 11.05
CA PRO A 89 -5.09 5.79 11.36
C PRO A 89 -4.40 4.74 12.25
N ALA A 90 -5.16 3.83 12.87
CA ALA A 90 -4.65 2.75 13.72
C ALA A 90 -4.50 1.41 12.96
N THR A 91 -4.44 1.43 11.63
CA THR A 91 -4.20 0.20 10.87
C THR A 91 -2.84 -0.43 11.21
N PRO A 92 -2.74 -1.77 11.16
CA PRO A 92 -1.48 -2.46 11.42
C PRO A 92 -0.31 -1.92 10.59
N LEU A 93 -0.51 -1.63 9.30
CA LEU A 93 0.56 -1.14 8.43
C LEU A 93 1.12 0.21 8.90
N LEU A 94 0.25 1.18 9.24
CA LEU A 94 0.67 2.50 9.70
C LEU A 94 1.38 2.42 11.05
N THR A 95 0.83 1.63 11.98
CA THR A 95 1.47 1.37 13.29
C THR A 95 2.83 0.73 13.12
N GLU A 96 2.96 -0.29 12.26
CA GLU A 96 4.23 -0.97 12.04
C GLU A 96 5.29 -0.07 11.41
N ILE A 97 4.91 0.79 10.46
CA ILE A 97 5.84 1.78 9.89
C ILE A 97 6.33 2.75 10.97
N ALA A 98 5.43 3.20 11.85
CA ALA A 98 5.75 4.14 12.92
C ALA A 98 6.62 3.52 14.02
N ASP A 99 6.35 2.26 14.38
CA ASP A 99 7.03 1.54 15.47
C ASP A 99 8.32 0.83 15.02
N ASP A 100 8.61 0.80 13.70
CA ASP A 100 9.80 0.11 13.20
C ASP A 100 11.10 0.82 13.64
N PRO A 101 12.06 0.10 14.25
CA PRO A 101 13.28 0.70 14.78
C PRO A 101 14.23 1.24 13.70
N VAL A 102 14.13 0.76 12.46
CA VAL A 102 14.89 1.31 11.32
C VAL A 102 14.16 2.53 10.78
N LEU A 103 12.85 2.43 10.54
CA LEU A 103 12.09 3.49 9.87
C LEU A 103 11.85 4.72 10.76
N SER A 104 11.81 4.55 12.09
CA SER A 104 11.73 5.65 13.06
C SER A 104 12.93 6.61 13.05
N THR A 105 14.02 6.25 12.35
CA THR A 105 15.22 7.08 12.23
C THR A 105 15.28 7.93 10.95
N VAL A 106 14.32 7.76 10.04
CA VAL A 106 14.28 8.45 8.74
C VAL A 106 13.06 9.35 8.59
N LYS A 107 13.05 10.22 7.57
CA LYS A 107 11.93 11.13 7.34
C LYS A 107 10.76 10.40 6.69
N LEU A 108 9.55 10.54 7.23
CA LEU A 108 8.33 9.97 6.66
C LEU A 108 7.37 11.11 6.33
N ILE A 109 7.10 11.31 5.03
CA ILE A 109 6.23 12.39 4.51
C ILE A 109 5.05 11.74 3.81
N ALA A 110 3.84 12.18 4.13
CA ALA A 110 2.61 11.68 3.52
C ALA A 110 2.02 12.69 2.53
N GLU A 111 1.49 12.18 1.43
CA GLU A 111 0.40 12.82 0.69
C GLU A 111 -0.94 12.35 1.30
N PRO A 112 -1.60 13.16 2.16
CA PRO A 112 -2.62 12.67 3.07
C PRO A 112 -4.03 12.64 2.43
N TRP A 113 -4.13 12.15 1.20
CA TRP A 113 -5.39 12.04 0.44
C TRP A 113 -5.36 10.82 -0.49
N ASP A 114 -6.49 10.44 -1.08
CA ASP A 114 -6.63 9.40 -2.11
C ASP A 114 -7.71 9.79 -3.13
N ALA A 115 -7.95 8.94 -4.14
CA ALA A 115 -8.90 9.24 -5.22
C ALA A 115 -10.37 8.96 -4.87
N THR A 116 -10.68 8.62 -3.62
CA THR A 116 -12.06 8.44 -3.16
C THR A 116 -12.71 9.78 -2.82
N GLY A 117 -14.05 9.82 -2.81
CA GLY A 117 -14.78 11.02 -2.37
C GLY A 117 -14.57 11.38 -0.90
N GLU A 118 -14.19 10.42 -0.04
CA GLU A 118 -13.83 10.68 1.36
C GLU A 118 -12.38 11.15 1.53
N GLY A 119 -11.53 10.85 0.55
CA GLY A 119 -10.10 11.14 0.57
C GLY A 119 -9.75 12.53 0.03
N TYR A 120 -10.70 13.26 -0.57
CA TYR A 120 -10.51 14.60 -1.15
C TYR A 120 -11.01 15.73 -0.23
#